data_AF-A0A059WNP0-F1
#
_entry.id   AF-A0A059WNP0-F1
#
_cell.length_a   1.000
_cell.length_b   1.000
_cell.length_c   1.000
_cell.angle_alpha   90.00
_cell.angle_beta   90.00
_cell.angle_gamma   90.00
#
_symmetry.space_group_name_H-M   'P 1'
#
loop_
_entity.id
_entity.type
_entity.pdbx_description
1 polymer ?
#
loop_
_entity_poly.entity_id
_entity_poly.type
_entity_poly.pdbx_seq_one_letter_code
_entity_poly.pdbx_strand_id
1 'polypeptide(L)'
;MPRIVLLLLFILACSDANAQLLQRIKGQVTDKESHIPLEGVVVAVTSLPVQRIAATDASGRFVLDSIPVGKHNLAFSYGAYQPYMLTDILVTSGREVVLEIPMEESARKLEEQVVRSKRSSINEMAIIS
;
A
#
# COMPACT_ATOMS: atom_id res chain seq x y z
N MET A 1 -40.45 -6.72 35.43
CA MET A 1 -40.47 -6.77 33.95
C MET A 1 -39.80 -5.56 33.30
N PRO A 2 -40.17 -4.27 33.53
CA PRO A 2 -39.55 -3.14 32.80
C PRO A 2 -38.10 -2.86 33.20
N ARG A 3 -37.71 -3.17 34.45
CA ARG A 3 -36.33 -3.00 34.95
C ARG A 3 -35.30 -3.91 34.28
N ILE A 4 -35.71 -5.11 33.86
CA ILE A 4 -34.85 -6.08 33.16
C ILE A 4 -34.72 -5.71 31.67
N VAL A 5 -35.80 -5.23 31.05
CA VAL A 5 -35.79 -4.72 29.66
C VAL A 5 -34.90 -3.47 29.55
N LEU A 6 -34.93 -2.57 30.55
CA LEU A 6 -34.07 -1.39 30.59
C LEU A 6 -32.58 -1.75 30.73
N LEU A 7 -32.26 -2.83 31.43
CA LEU A 7 -30.89 -3.30 31.67
C LEU A 7 -30.30 -4.02 30.45
N LEU A 8 -31.13 -4.78 29.71
CA LEU A 8 -30.77 -5.38 28.43
C LEU A 8 -30.55 -4.34 27.31
N LEU A 9 -31.32 -3.25 27.31
CA LEU A 9 -31.16 -2.15 26.36
C LEU A 9 -29.86 -1.35 26.59
N PHE A 10 -29.40 -1.26 27.84
CA PHE A 10 -28.17 -0.57 28.21
C PHE A 10 -26.90 -1.36 27.80
N ILE A 11 -26.97 -2.69 27.82
CA ILE A 11 -25.86 -3.58 27.43
C ILE A 11 -25.66 -3.59 25.90
N LEU A 12 -26.73 -3.42 25.10
CA LEU A 12 -26.61 -3.28 23.63
C LEU A 12 -26.02 -1.92 23.20
N ALA A 13 -26.05 -0.90 24.05
CA ALA A 13 -25.49 0.42 23.74
C ALA A 13 -23.96 0.47 23.88
N CYS A 14 -23.35 -0.53 24.52
CA CYS A 14 -21.91 -0.66 24.66
C CYS A 14 -21.33 -1.48 23.50
N SER A 15 -21.62 -1.05 22.27
CA SER A 15 -20.89 -1.57 21.11
C SER A 15 -19.50 -0.94 21.10
N ASP A 16 -18.45 -1.76 21.21
CA ASP A 16 -17.06 -1.34 21.28
C ASP A 16 -16.66 -0.41 20.13
N ALA A 17 -16.58 0.90 20.42
CA ALA A 17 -15.86 1.84 19.59
C ALA A 17 -14.36 1.53 19.72
N ASN A 18 -13.86 0.62 18.88
CA ASN A 18 -12.44 0.41 18.71
C ASN A 18 -11.84 1.70 18.14
N ALA A 19 -11.39 2.59 19.02
CA ALA A 19 -10.64 3.79 18.67
C ALA A 19 -9.23 3.35 18.24
N GLN A 20 -9.13 2.78 17.04
CA GLN A 20 -7.83 2.47 16.46
C GLN A 20 -7.11 3.79 16.23
N LEU A 21 -5.93 3.94 16.84
CA LEU A 21 -5.18 5.18 16.71
C LEU A 21 -4.72 5.32 15.26
N LEU A 22 -5.22 6.37 14.60
CA LEU A 22 -4.92 6.68 13.21
C LEU A 22 -3.83 7.74 13.13
N GLN A 23 -3.00 7.63 12.10
CA GLN A 23 -1.87 8.50 11.81
C GLN A 23 -1.82 8.82 10.32
N ARG A 24 -0.94 9.76 9.97
CA ARG A 24 -0.66 10.14 8.59
C ARG A 24 0.75 9.71 8.20
N ILE A 25 0.87 9.20 6.99
CA ILE A 25 2.17 9.01 6.33
C ILE A 25 2.27 10.10 5.28
N LYS A 26 3.37 10.85 5.30
CA LYS A 26 3.68 11.87 4.31
C LYS A 26 4.98 11.52 3.63
N GLY A 27 5.19 12.07 2.46
CA GLY A 27 6.48 11.92 1.81
C GLY A 27 6.57 12.66 0.50
N GLN A 28 7.72 12.52 -0.13
CA GLN A 28 8.00 13.04 -1.46
C GLN A 28 8.56 11.94 -2.33
N VAL A 29 8.11 11.90 -3.59
CA VAL A 29 8.60 11.00 -4.61
C VAL A 29 9.38 11.80 -5.65
N THR A 30 10.58 11.36 -5.96
CA THR A 30 11.48 11.98 -6.93
C THR A 30 11.99 10.95 -7.91
N ASP A 31 12.37 11.38 -9.11
CA ASP A 31 13.19 10.57 -10.00
C ASP A 31 14.59 10.36 -9.39
N LYS A 32 15.12 9.15 -9.53
CA LYS A 32 16.39 8.74 -8.91
C LYS A 32 17.61 9.40 -9.55
N GLU A 33 17.55 9.69 -10.86
CA GLU A 33 18.69 10.23 -11.61
C GLU A 33 18.70 11.76 -11.65
N SER A 34 17.57 12.35 -12.02
CA SER A 34 17.40 13.79 -12.18
C SER A 34 17.04 14.51 -10.89
N HIS A 35 16.61 13.77 -9.86
CA HIS A 35 16.08 14.32 -8.60
C HIS A 35 14.84 15.22 -8.78
N ILE A 36 14.18 15.15 -9.94
CA ILE A 36 12.99 15.93 -10.24
C ILE A 36 11.79 15.31 -9.50
N PRO A 37 10.93 16.11 -8.85
CA PRO A 37 9.73 15.59 -8.21
C PRO A 37 8.75 14.96 -9.21
N LEU A 38 8.15 13.84 -8.83
CA LEU A 38 7.22 13.10 -9.70
C LEU A 38 5.77 13.35 -9.31
N GLU A 39 5.02 14.01 -10.19
CA GLU A 39 3.58 14.22 -10.06
C GLU A 39 2.76 13.03 -10.59
N GLY A 40 1.66 12.70 -9.89
CA GLY A 40 0.74 11.65 -10.31
C GLY A 40 1.20 10.22 -10.02
N VAL A 41 2.24 10.04 -9.20
CA VAL A 41 2.64 8.72 -8.68
C VAL A 41 1.55 8.22 -7.76
N VAL A 42 1.07 7.01 -8.00
CA VAL A 42 0.06 6.35 -7.17
C VAL A 42 0.77 5.66 -6.00
N VAL A 43 0.40 6.04 -4.78
CA VAL A 43 0.91 5.48 -3.54
C VAL A 43 -0.21 4.69 -2.86
N ALA A 44 0.01 3.41 -2.59
CA ALA A 44 -1.00 2.52 -2.01
C ALA A 44 -0.48 1.77 -0.79
N VAL A 45 -1.26 1.70 0.28
CA VAL A 45 -0.97 0.84 1.43
C VAL A 45 -1.51 -0.56 1.16
N THR A 46 -0.63 -1.52 0.93
CA THR A 46 -0.97 -2.89 0.52
C THR A 46 -1.20 -3.85 1.69
N SER A 47 -0.71 -3.49 2.87
CA SER A 47 -0.86 -4.29 4.10
C SER A 47 -2.24 -4.22 4.76
N LEU A 48 -3.13 -3.31 4.30
CA LEU A 48 -4.45 -3.09 4.90
C LEU A 48 -5.55 -3.81 4.11
N PRO A 49 -6.60 -4.32 4.78
CA PRO A 49 -7.74 -4.98 4.10
C PRO A 49 -8.53 -4.00 3.22
N VAL A 50 -8.62 -2.74 3.65
CA VAL A 50 -9.17 -1.65 2.83
C VAL A 50 -7.98 -0.83 2.32
N GLN A 51 -7.77 -0.85 1.02
CA GLN A 51 -6.68 -0.09 0.40
C GLN A 51 -6.83 1.40 0.69
N ARG A 52 -5.72 2.03 1.06
CA ARG A 52 -5.57 3.48 1.19
C ARG A 52 -4.66 3.92 0.07
N ILE A 53 -5.14 4.86 -0.75
CA ILE A 53 -4.45 5.30 -1.95
C ILE A 53 -4.37 6.83 -1.94
N ALA A 54 -3.22 7.35 -2.35
CA ALA A 54 -3.00 8.76 -2.62
C ALA A 54 -2.24 8.91 -3.95
N ALA A 55 -2.33 10.09 -4.55
CA ALA A 55 -1.48 10.47 -5.67
C ALA A 55 -0.54 11.60 -5.23
N THR A 56 0.65 11.66 -5.82
CA THR A 56 1.57 12.78 -5.59
C THR A 56 1.12 14.05 -6.32
N ASP A 57 1.35 15.20 -5.70
CA ASP A 57 1.10 16.52 -6.28
C ASP A 57 2.23 17.00 -7.23
N ALA A 58 2.11 18.21 -7.79
CA ALA A 58 3.11 18.84 -8.67
C ALA A 58 4.50 19.01 -8.04
N SER A 59 4.61 18.95 -6.71
CA SER A 59 5.87 18.96 -5.97
C SER A 59 6.35 17.56 -5.58
N GLY A 60 5.72 16.52 -6.11
CA GLY A 60 6.00 15.11 -5.81
C GLY A 60 5.55 14.67 -4.41
N ARG A 61 4.80 15.49 -3.67
CA ARG A 61 4.42 15.18 -2.29
C ARG A 61 3.12 14.38 -2.24
N PHE A 62 3.06 13.44 -1.30
CA PHE A 62 1.85 12.67 -1.02
C PHE A 62 1.50 12.70 0.47
N VAL A 63 0.21 12.50 0.76
CA VAL A 63 -0.31 12.33 2.12
C VAL A 63 -1.27 11.15 2.11
N LEU A 64 -1.00 10.16 2.96
CA LEU A 64 -1.89 9.05 3.25
C LEU A 64 -2.50 9.26 4.62
N ASP A 65 -3.81 9.51 4.66
CA ASP A 65 -4.57 9.71 5.88
C ASP A 65 -5.16 8.41 6.42
N SER A 66 -5.50 8.44 7.72
CA SER A 66 -6.23 7.35 8.38
C SER A 66 -5.50 6.00 8.31
N ILE A 67 -4.19 6.02 8.53
CA ILE A 67 -3.36 4.81 8.61
C ILE A 67 -3.28 4.36 10.07
N PRO A 68 -3.72 3.14 10.41
CA PRO A 68 -3.54 2.61 11.75
C PRO A 68 -2.08 2.62 12.21
N VAL A 69 -1.85 2.68 13.52
CA VAL A 69 -0.51 2.40 14.07
C VAL A 69 -0.15 0.92 13.85
N GLY A 70 1.11 0.65 13.47
CA GLY A 70 1.56 -0.69 13.12
C GLY A 70 2.59 -0.69 12.00
N LYS A 71 2.93 -1.90 11.52
CA LYS A 71 3.81 -2.07 10.35
C LYS A 71 2.99 -2.08 9.07
N HIS A 72 3.42 -1.30 8.10
CA HIS A 72 2.74 -1.18 6.82
C HIS A 72 3.67 -1.34 5.63
N ASN A 73 3.11 -1.86 4.55
CA ASN A 73 3.76 -1.95 3.25
C ASN A 73 3.13 -0.91 2.32
N LEU A 74 3.98 -0.14 1.64
CA LEU A 74 3.59 0.87 0.67
C LEU A 74 4.08 0.47 -0.72
N ALA A 75 3.20 0.59 -1.70
CA ALA A 75 3.47 0.40 -3.11
C ALA A 75 3.42 1.74 -3.83
N PHE A 76 4.37 1.98 -4.72
CA PHE A 76 4.48 3.17 -5.55
C PHE A 76 4.45 2.73 -7.01
N SER A 77 3.52 3.27 -7.79
CA SER A 77 3.39 2.96 -9.20
C SER A 77 3.23 4.22 -10.03
N TYR A 78 3.96 4.24 -11.15
CA TYR A 78 3.91 5.34 -12.11
C TYR A 78 4.25 4.79 -13.49
N GLY A 79 3.49 5.18 -14.52
CA GLY A 79 3.43 4.43 -15.79
C GLY A 79 4.76 4.29 -16.55
N ALA A 80 5.70 5.22 -16.35
CA ALA A 80 7.02 5.21 -16.99
C ALA A 80 8.15 4.72 -16.06
N TYR A 81 7.83 4.29 -14.84
CA TYR A 81 8.82 4.00 -13.79
C TYR A 81 8.67 2.57 -13.27
N GLN A 82 9.76 2.02 -12.76
CA GLN A 82 9.74 0.70 -12.13
C GLN A 82 8.86 0.75 -10.87
N PRO A 83 7.93 -0.20 -10.68
CA PRO A 83 7.15 -0.29 -9.45
C PRO A 83 8.07 -0.43 -8.25
N TYR A 84 7.85 0.39 -7.23
CA TYR A 84 8.66 0.38 -6.01
C TYR A 84 7.81 -0.04 -4.81
N MET A 85 8.36 -0.89 -3.96
CA MET A 85 7.68 -1.42 -2.77
C MET A 85 8.56 -1.18 -1.55
N LEU A 86 7.98 -0.52 -0.55
CA LEU A 86 8.62 -0.29 0.74
C LEU A 86 7.88 -1.09 1.81
N THR A 87 8.58 -1.99 2.48
CA THR A 87 8.00 -2.94 3.44
C THR A 87 8.34 -2.59 4.88
N ASP A 88 7.54 -3.08 5.83
CA ASP A 88 7.80 -2.99 7.27
C ASP A 88 7.94 -1.57 7.84
N ILE A 89 7.26 -0.59 7.24
CA ILE A 89 7.28 0.80 7.71
C ILE A 89 6.52 0.88 9.02
N LEU A 90 7.21 1.26 10.09
CA LEU A 90 6.62 1.38 11.42
C LEU A 90 5.93 2.74 11.59
N VAL A 91 4.60 2.73 11.66
CA VAL A 91 3.78 3.88 11.98
C VAL A 91 3.51 3.90 13.49
N THR A 92 3.92 4.97 14.16
CA THR A 92 3.78 5.13 15.61
C THR A 92 2.85 6.29 15.96
N SER A 93 2.27 6.27 17.15
CA SER A 93 1.32 7.26 17.65
C SER A 93 1.89 8.66 17.91
N GLY A 94 3.21 8.75 18.09
CA GLY A 94 3.88 9.95 18.60
C GLY A 94 4.71 10.71 17.56
N ARG A 95 4.82 10.21 16.32
CA ARG A 95 5.63 10.82 15.28
C ARG A 95 5.02 10.60 13.90
N GLU A 96 4.87 11.68 13.13
CA GLU A 96 4.51 11.59 11.72
C GLU A 96 5.64 10.89 10.94
N VAL A 97 5.30 9.93 10.10
CA VAL A 97 6.26 9.24 9.24
C VAL A 97 6.44 10.08 7.98
N VAL A 98 7.69 10.49 7.71
CA VAL A 98 8.08 11.24 6.51
C VAL A 98 9.02 10.36 5.69
N LEU A 99 8.66 10.12 4.42
CA LEU A 99 9.40 9.25 3.51
C LEU A 99 9.91 10.02 2.29
N GLU A 100 11.14 9.77 1.89
CA GLU A 100 11.70 10.22 0.61
C GLU A 100 11.89 9.00 -0.28
N ILE A 101 11.24 8.99 -1.45
CA ILE A 101 11.13 7.82 -2.32
C ILE A 101 11.73 8.14 -3.68
N PRO A 102 12.97 7.70 -3.96
CA PRO A 102 13.55 7.79 -5.29
C PRO A 102 13.01 6.65 -6.17
N MET A 103 12.30 6.97 -7.24
CA MET A 103 11.84 5.99 -8.24
C MET A 103 12.79 5.94 -9.44
N GLU A 104 13.00 4.75 -9.98
CA GLU A 104 13.85 4.53 -11.14
C GLU A 104 13.00 4.51 -12.41
N GLU A 105 13.36 5.32 -13.40
CA GLU A 105 12.69 5.31 -14.69
C GLU A 105 12.81 3.93 -15.33
N SER A 106 11.71 3.41 -15.88
CA SER A 106 11.77 2.18 -16.66
C SER A 106 12.46 2.51 -17.97
N ALA A 107 13.76 2.21 -18.07
CA ALA A 107 14.39 2.05 -19.36
C ALA A 107 13.59 0.97 -20.10
N ARG A 108 12.71 1.39 -21.01
CA ARG A 108 12.05 0.48 -21.96
C ARG A 108 13.16 -0.15 -22.81
N LYS A 109 13.79 -1.19 -22.31
CA LYS A 109 14.40 -2.20 -23.16
C LYS A 109 13.23 -2.76 -23.96
N LEU A 110 13.15 -2.39 -25.23
CA LEU A 110 12.46 -3.19 -26.23
C LEU A 110 13.17 -4.55 -26.28
N GLU A 111 12.99 -5.38 -25.26
CA GLU A 111 13.28 -6.80 -25.32
C GLU A 111 11.92 -7.46 -25.43
N GLU A 112 11.58 -7.72 -26.70
CA GLU A 112 10.75 -8.82 -27.15
C GLU A 112 10.11 -9.59 -25.99
N GLN A 113 8.83 -9.33 -25.76
CA GLN A 113 7.96 -10.31 -25.12
C GLN A 113 8.02 -11.58 -25.98
N VAL A 114 9.02 -12.43 -25.74
CA VAL A 114 8.94 -13.84 -26.07
C VAL A 114 7.75 -14.33 -25.28
N VAL A 115 6.68 -14.51 -26.02
CA VAL A 115 5.47 -15.24 -25.71
C VAL A 115 5.84 -16.51 -24.93
N ARG A 116 5.98 -16.40 -23.62
CA ARG A 116 5.78 -17.52 -22.70
C ARG A 116 4.43 -17.31 -22.05
N SER A 117 3.42 -17.35 -22.93
CA SER A 117 2.16 -18.00 -22.61
C SER A 117 2.52 -19.29 -21.89
N LYS A 118 2.24 -19.32 -20.60
CA LYS A 118 2.42 -20.47 -19.72
C LYS A 118 1.45 -21.55 -20.20
N ARG A 119 1.80 -22.23 -21.30
CA ARG A 119 1.23 -23.54 -21.65
C ARG A 119 1.60 -24.44 -20.48
N SER A 120 0.61 -24.61 -19.61
CA SER A 120 0.56 -25.67 -18.62
C SER A 120 0.65 -27.00 -19.38
N SER A 121 1.85 -27.52 -19.54
CA SER A 121 2.10 -28.92 -19.88
C SER A 121 3.06 -29.47 -18.85
N ILE A 122 2.52 -29.78 -17.69
CA ILE A 122 3.07 -30.81 -16.81
C ILE A 122 1.95 -31.81 -16.65
N ASN A 123 2.06 -32.93 -17.36
CA ASN A 123 2.01 -34.17 -16.62
C ASN A 123 2.92 -35.20 -17.29
N GLU A 124 3.87 -35.67 -16.49
CA GLU A 124 4.71 -36.84 -16.71
C GLU A 124 3.87 -38.11 -16.87
N MET A 125 4.42 -39.08 -17.62
CA MET A 125 4.81 -40.40 -17.11
C MET A 125 5.35 -41.18 -18.32
N ALA A 126 6.64 -41.49 -18.37
CA ALA A 126 7.38 -42.52 -17.61
C ALA A 126 7.34 -43.91 -18.30
N ILE A 127 8.50 -44.55 -18.25
CA ILE A 127 8.77 -46.00 -18.41
C ILE A 127 9.21 -46.45 -19.83
N ILE A 128 10.53 -46.38 -20.01
CA ILE A 128 11.41 -47.39 -20.63
C ILE A 128 10.85 -48.82 -20.70
N SER A 129 10.75 -49.36 -21.92
CA SER A 129 11.26 -50.67 -22.36
C SER A 129 11.29 -50.69 -23.88
#